data_AF-A0A8R1XVT2-F1
#
_entry.id   AF-A0A8R1XVT2-F1
#
_cell.length_a   1.000
_cell.length_b   1.000
_cell.length_c   1.000
_cell.angle_alpha   90.00
_cell.angle_beta   90.00
_cell.angle_gamma   90.00
#
_symmetry.space_group_name_H-M   'P 1'
#
loop_
_entity.id
_entity.type
_entity.pdbx_description
1 polymer ?
#
loop_
_entity_poly.entity_id
_entity_poly.type
_entity_poly.pdbx_seq_one_letter_code
_entity_poly.pdbx_strand_id
1 'polypeptide(L)'
;MRLALAPSRLIVFSRLPSGCCQTIQTGPPKEDKYEMFRKLNEYASAGLWDDRYNKPRLFLFGKNRKKVYELHDKMTPKTDPFFQRSPYGVHLEVLYRLSLGIAAAAIICSLYVMLVPEEKRLKYKYREKHASGEEHN
;
A
#
# COMPACT_ATOMS: atom_id res chain seq x y z
N MET A 1 -11.93 52.28 -61.32
CA MET A 1 -12.72 51.11 -60.89
C MET A 1 -13.41 51.46 -59.58
N ARG A 2 -14.74 51.52 -59.57
CA ARG A 2 -15.55 51.76 -58.36
C ARG A 2 -15.74 50.42 -57.64
N LEU A 3 -15.46 50.38 -56.34
CA LEU A 3 -16.21 49.63 -55.32
C LEU A 3 -15.70 50.09 -53.94
N ALA A 4 -16.62 50.61 -53.14
CA ALA A 4 -16.47 50.95 -51.73
C ALA A 4 -17.22 49.90 -50.88
N LEU A 5 -16.94 49.87 -49.57
CA LEU A 5 -17.56 49.13 -48.43
C LEU A 5 -16.53 48.19 -47.76
N ALA A 6 -16.19 48.23 -46.47
CA ALA A 6 -16.57 49.05 -45.31
C ALA A 6 -15.56 48.75 -44.16
N PRO A 7 -15.32 49.63 -43.17
CA PRO A 7 -14.54 49.28 -41.98
C PRO A 7 -15.46 48.97 -40.78
N SER A 8 -15.46 47.72 -40.31
CA SER A 8 -16.25 47.28 -39.15
C SER A 8 -15.46 47.36 -37.84
N ARG A 9 -15.81 48.39 -37.07
CA ARG A 9 -15.86 48.54 -35.61
C ARG A 9 -15.22 47.47 -34.70
N LEU A 10 -14.16 47.92 -34.03
CA LEU A 10 -13.79 47.78 -32.59
C LEU A 10 -14.68 46.89 -31.70
N ILE A 11 -14.06 45.88 -31.08
CA ILE A 11 -14.51 45.28 -29.81
C ILE A 11 -13.36 45.43 -28.81
N VAL A 12 -13.52 46.38 -27.88
CA VAL A 12 -12.69 46.52 -26.69
C VAL A 12 -13.30 45.61 -25.61
N PHE A 13 -12.62 44.51 -25.30
CA PHE A 13 -12.97 43.67 -24.15
C PHE A 13 -12.50 44.36 -22.86
N SER A 14 -13.39 45.11 -22.23
CA SER A 14 -13.19 45.66 -20.89
C SER A 14 -13.36 44.59 -19.82
N ARG A 15 -12.33 44.49 -18.97
CA ARG A 15 -12.15 43.66 -17.77
C ARG A 15 -13.43 43.42 -16.95
N LEU A 16 -13.74 42.15 -16.69
CA LEU A 16 -14.57 41.74 -15.55
C LEU A 16 -13.67 41.65 -14.31
N PRO A 17 -14.02 42.29 -13.19
CA PRO A 17 -13.32 42.07 -11.93
C PRO A 17 -13.71 40.69 -11.41
N SER A 18 -12.72 39.81 -11.31
CA SER A 18 -12.82 38.55 -10.58
C SER A 18 -13.02 38.86 -9.09
N GLY A 19 -14.28 39.06 -8.70
CA GLY A 19 -14.69 39.10 -7.31
C GLY A 19 -14.40 37.75 -6.67
N CYS A 20 -13.26 37.65 -5.98
CA CYS A 20 -13.01 36.55 -5.05
C CYS A 20 -14.11 36.56 -4.00
N CYS A 21 -15.03 35.60 -4.10
CA CYS A 21 -16.00 35.28 -3.05
C CYS A 21 -15.25 34.84 -1.79
N GLN A 22 -14.96 35.78 -0.90
CA GLN A 22 -14.65 35.49 0.50
C GLN A 22 -15.98 35.28 1.22
N THR A 23 -16.43 34.03 1.31
CA THR A 23 -17.52 33.67 2.21
C THR A 23 -16.95 33.60 3.62
N ILE A 24 -17.10 34.67 4.38
CA ILE A 24 -16.85 34.70 5.83
C ILE A 24 -17.95 33.87 6.48
N GLN A 25 -17.65 32.63 6.86
CA GLN A 25 -18.54 31.81 7.68
C GLN A 25 -18.30 32.15 9.15
N THR A 26 -19.06 33.11 9.68
CA THR A 26 -19.18 33.39 11.11
C THR A 26 -20.21 32.44 11.72
N GLY A 27 -19.76 31.23 12.06
CA GLY A 27 -20.45 30.32 12.98
C GLY A 27 -19.42 29.74 13.95
N PRO A 28 -19.84 29.17 15.10
CA PRO A 28 -18.91 28.42 15.98
C PRO A 28 -18.18 27.40 15.12
N PRO A 29 -16.88 27.10 15.35
CA PRO A 29 -16.07 26.31 14.42
C PRO A 29 -16.71 24.92 14.28
N LYS A 30 -17.53 24.76 13.24
CA LYS A 30 -17.98 23.45 12.78
C LYS A 30 -16.68 22.75 12.45
N GLU A 31 -16.39 21.64 13.13
CA GLU A 31 -15.19 20.82 12.90
C GLU A 31 -14.90 20.84 11.40
N ASP A 32 -13.77 21.47 11.02
CA ASP A 32 -13.52 21.83 9.63
C ASP A 32 -13.53 20.52 8.84
N LYS A 33 -14.62 20.28 8.09
CA LYS A 33 -14.87 19.02 7.38
C LYS A 33 -13.70 18.68 6.45
N TYR A 34 -12.93 19.70 6.07
CA TYR A 34 -11.81 19.61 5.16
C TYR A 34 -10.44 19.62 5.85
N GLU A 35 -10.37 19.74 7.17
CA GLU A 35 -9.08 19.81 7.88
C GLU A 35 -8.22 18.56 7.64
N MET A 36 -8.88 17.39 7.64
CA MET A 36 -8.23 16.10 7.37
C MET A 36 -7.65 16.05 5.96
N PHE A 37 -8.40 16.53 4.96
CA PHE A 37 -7.96 16.56 3.56
C PHE A 37 -6.86 17.61 3.33
N ARG A 38 -6.88 18.72 4.07
CA ARG A 38 -5.82 19.73 4.03
C ARG A 38 -4.49 19.15 4.55
N LYS A 39 -4.53 18.39 5.66
CA LYS A 39 -3.37 17.64 6.19
C LYS A 39 -2.90 16.54 5.25
N LEU A 40 -3.83 15.85 4.60
CA LEU A 40 -3.52 14.83 3.58
C LEU A 40 -2.71 15.44 2.42
N ASN A 41 -3.19 16.57 1.85
CA ASN A 41 -2.48 17.28 0.79
C ASN A 41 -1.12 17.82 1.23
N GLU A 42 -1.00 18.28 2.47
CA GLU A 42 0.28 18.67 3.05
C GLU A 42 1.26 17.47 3.11
N TYR A 43 0.81 16.29 3.55
CA TYR A 43 1.66 15.09 3.58
C TYR A 43 1.98 14.53 2.19
N ALA A 44 1.04 14.63 1.25
CA ALA A 44 1.24 14.29 -0.15
C ALA A 44 2.32 15.17 -0.80
N SER A 45 2.19 16.50 -0.66
CA SER A 45 3.17 17.45 -1.17
C SER A 45 4.55 17.32 -0.51
N ALA A 46 4.61 16.93 0.77
CA ALA A 46 5.85 16.61 1.46
C ALA A 46 6.47 15.26 1.06
N GLY A 47 5.81 14.48 0.19
CA GLY A 47 6.25 13.16 -0.25
C GLY A 47 6.17 12.09 0.84
N LEU A 48 5.39 12.32 1.90
CA LEU A 48 5.17 11.37 3.00
C LEU A 48 3.97 10.46 2.73
N TRP A 49 3.05 10.91 1.88
CA TRP A 49 1.90 10.15 1.41
C TRP A 49 2.12 9.69 -0.04
N ASP A 50 1.59 8.53 -0.37
CA ASP A 50 1.54 8.01 -1.72
C ASP A 50 0.14 8.25 -2.31
N ASP A 51 0.04 9.27 -3.16
CA ASP A 51 -1.23 9.68 -3.80
C ASP A 51 -1.78 8.60 -4.73
N ARG A 52 -0.92 7.74 -5.29
CA ARG A 52 -1.37 6.70 -6.22
C ARG A 52 -2.17 5.61 -5.52
N TYR A 53 -1.77 5.25 -4.31
CA TYR A 53 -2.41 4.18 -3.53
C TYR A 53 -3.18 4.69 -2.31
N ASN A 54 -3.24 6.01 -2.13
CA ASN A 54 -3.83 6.70 -0.99
C ASN A 54 -3.39 6.11 0.37
N LYS A 55 -2.07 5.94 0.54
CA LYS A 55 -1.47 5.29 1.72
C LYS A 55 -0.21 6.03 2.20
N PRO A 56 0.19 5.88 3.47
CA PRO A 56 1.51 6.29 3.95
C PRO A 56 2.62 5.65 3.13
N ARG A 57 3.67 6.38 2.76
CA ARG A 57 4.81 5.77 2.05
C ARG A 57 5.54 4.74 2.90
N LEU A 58 6.14 3.76 2.22
CA LEU A 58 7.13 2.86 2.81
C LEU A 58 8.33 3.68 3.31
N PHE A 59 8.90 3.27 4.45
CA PHE A 59 10.11 3.88 5.06
C PHE A 59 9.95 5.28 5.65
N LEU A 60 8.79 5.57 6.25
CA LEU A 60 8.65 6.73 7.14
C LEU A 60 9.29 6.44 8.51
N PHE A 61 10.16 7.33 8.97
CA PHE A 61 10.85 7.19 10.26
C PHE A 61 10.53 8.35 11.22
N GLY A 62 10.70 8.07 12.53
CA GLY A 62 10.62 9.06 13.59
C GLY A 62 9.26 9.76 13.70
N LYS A 63 9.29 11.10 13.75
CA LYS A 63 8.11 11.95 13.95
C LYS A 63 7.15 11.94 12.75
N ASN A 64 7.69 11.86 11.53
CA ASN A 64 6.89 11.90 10.31
C ASN A 64 5.99 10.66 10.21
N ARG A 65 6.53 9.49 10.58
CA ARG A 65 5.75 8.26 10.67
C ARG A 65 4.54 8.43 11.59
N LYS A 66 4.74 8.91 12.82
CA LYS A 66 3.65 9.06 13.80
C LYS A 66 2.52 9.94 13.24
N LYS A 67 2.85 11.12 12.71
CA LYS A 67 1.87 12.06 12.15
C LYS A 67 1.05 11.46 11.00
N VAL A 68 1.74 10.79 10.07
CA VAL A 68 1.10 10.18 8.90
C VAL A 68 0.20 9.00 9.31
N TYR A 69 0.65 8.18 10.26
CA TYR A 69 -0.14 7.06 10.77
C TYR A 69 -1.32 7.51 11.61
N GLU A 70 -1.20 8.59 12.40
CA GLU A 70 -2.34 9.19 13.10
C GLU A 70 -3.43 9.65 12.12
N LEU A 71 -3.04 10.23 10.98
CA LEU A 71 -3.98 10.62 9.94
C LEU A 71 -4.62 9.37 9.29
N HIS A 72 -3.82 8.36 8.96
CA HIS A 72 -4.30 7.10 8.40
C HIS A 72 -5.28 6.36 9.33
N ASP A 73 -4.99 6.31 10.63
CA ASP A 73 -5.85 5.69 11.64
C ASP A 73 -7.20 6.42 11.81
N LYS A 74 -7.26 7.72 11.52
CA LYS A 74 -8.52 8.47 11.49
C LYS A 74 -9.37 8.15 10.27
N MET A 75 -8.73 7.82 9.15
CA MET A 75 -9.41 7.50 7.88
C MET A 75 -9.89 6.04 7.84
N THR A 76 -9.16 5.14 8.50
CA THR A 76 -9.42 3.70 8.40
C THR A 76 -10.40 3.28 9.50
N PRO A 77 -11.56 2.69 9.16
CA PRO A 77 -12.51 2.24 10.16
C PRO A 77 -11.90 1.11 11.01
N LYS A 78 -12.12 1.16 12.33
CA LYS A 78 -11.56 0.18 13.27
C LYS A 78 -12.23 -1.19 13.20
N THR A 79 -13.30 -1.31 12.41
CA THR A 79 -14.08 -2.53 12.25
C THR A 79 -13.38 -3.56 11.36
N ASP A 80 -12.46 -3.11 10.51
CA ASP A 80 -11.83 -3.97 9.51
C ASP A 80 -10.81 -4.95 10.13
N PRO A 81 -10.62 -6.13 9.52
CA PRO A 81 -9.60 -7.09 9.93
C PRO A 81 -8.22 -6.44 10.05
N PHE A 82 -7.42 -6.89 11.02
CA PHE A 82 -6.10 -6.31 11.35
C PHE A 82 -5.20 -6.08 10.13
N PHE A 83 -5.13 -7.05 9.21
CA PHE A 83 -4.33 -6.92 8.00
C PHE A 83 -4.88 -5.82 7.08
N GLN A 84 -6.17 -5.78 6.80
CA GLN A 84 -6.75 -4.77 5.92
C GLN A 84 -6.61 -3.35 6.46
N ARG A 85 -6.64 -3.19 7.79
CA ARG A 85 -6.40 -1.91 8.45
C ARG A 85 -4.99 -1.37 8.23
N SER A 86 -3.99 -2.23 8.11
CA SER A 86 -2.61 -1.77 7.93
C SER A 86 -2.36 -1.41 6.46
N PRO A 87 -1.63 -0.32 6.15
CA PRO A 87 -1.50 0.16 4.77
C PRO A 87 -0.89 -0.88 3.82
N TYR A 88 -0.02 -1.75 4.33
CA TYR A 88 0.64 -2.82 3.58
C TYR A 88 0.22 -4.22 4.03
N GLY A 89 -0.96 -4.35 4.62
CA GLY A 89 -1.34 -5.59 5.27
C GLY A 89 -1.60 -6.76 4.36
N VAL A 90 -1.92 -6.53 3.07
CA VAL A 90 -1.95 -7.62 2.08
C VAL A 90 -0.58 -8.29 1.97
N HIS A 91 0.50 -7.52 1.98
CA HIS A 91 1.86 -8.08 1.96
C HIS A 91 2.20 -8.80 3.25
N LEU A 92 1.79 -8.24 4.40
CA LEU A 92 1.97 -8.89 5.71
C LEU A 92 1.17 -10.19 5.82
N GLU A 93 -0.04 -10.23 5.26
CA GLU A 93 -0.87 -11.43 5.21
C GLU A 93 -0.20 -12.51 4.37
N VAL A 94 0.32 -12.15 3.18
CA VAL A 94 1.06 -13.09 2.33
C VAL A 94 2.31 -13.63 3.06
N LEU A 95 3.10 -12.77 3.70
CA LEU A 95 4.26 -13.17 4.48
C LEU A 95 3.88 -14.08 5.65
N TYR A 96 2.78 -13.79 6.32
CA TYR A 96 2.25 -14.61 7.41
C TYR A 96 1.79 -15.99 6.92
N ARG A 97 1.07 -16.05 5.80
CA ARG A 97 0.62 -17.32 5.23
C ARG A 97 1.80 -18.15 4.72
N LEU A 98 2.81 -17.51 4.16
CA LEU A 98 4.05 -18.15 3.74
C LEU A 98 4.82 -18.72 4.95
N SER A 99 4.96 -17.95 6.04
CA SER A 99 5.64 -18.42 7.23
C SER A 99 4.91 -19.58 7.90
N LEU A 100 3.57 -19.55 7.92
CA LEU A 100 2.75 -20.65 8.40
C LEU A 100 2.98 -21.93 7.59
N GLY A 101 3.09 -21.81 6.25
CA GLY A 101 3.39 -22.93 5.37
C GLY A 101 4.77 -23.55 5.62
N ILE A 102 5.81 -22.70 5.80
CA ILE A 102 7.16 -23.15 6.12
C ILE A 102 7.18 -23.84 7.49
N ALA A 103 6.51 -23.26 8.50
CA ALA A 103 6.42 -23.85 9.82
C ALA A 103 5.72 -25.21 9.79
N ALA A 104 4.61 -25.33 9.06
CA ALA A 104 3.90 -26.61 8.89
C ALA A 104 4.79 -27.66 8.22
N ALA A 105 5.51 -27.31 7.14
CA ALA A 105 6.44 -28.22 6.48
C ALA A 105 7.58 -28.65 7.42
N ALA A 106 8.14 -27.73 8.20
CA ALA A 106 9.19 -28.03 9.17
C ALA A 106 8.70 -29.00 10.27
N ILE A 107 7.48 -28.80 10.77
CA ILE A 107 6.86 -29.70 11.75
C ILE A 107 6.66 -31.09 11.15
N ILE A 108 6.13 -31.19 9.92
CA ILE A 108 5.94 -32.48 9.24
C ILE A 108 7.27 -33.21 9.02
N CYS A 109 8.31 -32.51 8.55
CA CYS A 109 9.64 -33.09 8.39
C CYS A 109 10.23 -33.56 9.73
N SER A 110 10.04 -32.77 10.80
CA SER A 110 10.51 -33.14 12.14
C SER A 110 9.80 -34.38 12.66
N LEU A 111 8.47 -34.46 12.48
CA LEU A 111 7.68 -35.64 12.83
C LEU A 111 8.10 -36.88 12.03
N TYR A 112 8.38 -36.73 10.73
CA TYR A 112 8.87 -37.83 9.90
C TYR A 112 10.19 -38.40 10.42
N VAL A 113 11.13 -37.55 10.81
CA VAL A 113 12.42 -37.97 11.39
C VAL A 113 12.23 -38.69 12.73
N MET A 114 11.27 -38.27 13.54
CA MET A 114 10.99 -38.88 14.85
C MET A 114 10.22 -40.21 14.75
N LEU A 115 9.28 -40.33 13.81
CA LEU A 115 8.44 -41.52 13.63
C LEU A 115 9.12 -42.62 12.81
N VAL A 116 9.98 -42.26 11.85
CA VAL A 116 10.67 -43.24 11.00
C VAL A 116 12.06 -43.50 11.57
N PRO A 117 12.30 -44.67 12.19
CA PRO A 117 13.61 -45.02 12.72
C PRO A 117 14.65 -45.01 11.60
N GLU A 118 15.84 -44.49 11.92
CA GLU A 118 16.89 -44.18 10.93
C GLU A 118 17.23 -45.37 10.02
N GLU A 119 17.15 -46.59 10.53
CA GLU A 119 17.45 -47.81 9.77
C GLU A 119 16.60 -47.96 8.51
N LYS A 120 15.30 -47.62 8.56
CA LYS A 120 14.40 -47.68 7.40
C LYS A 120 14.69 -46.54 6.42
N ARG A 121 15.11 -45.37 6.92
CA ARG A 121 15.48 -44.21 6.11
C ARG A 121 16.81 -44.44 5.38
N LEU A 122 17.80 -45.05 6.04
CA LEU A 122 19.06 -45.47 5.43
C LEU A 122 18.84 -46.53 4.35
N LYS A 123 17.97 -47.52 4.59
CA LYS A 123 17.68 -48.56 3.59
C LYS A 123 17.21 -47.97 2.26
N TYR A 124 16.41 -46.89 2.28
CA TYR A 124 16.01 -46.19 1.05
C TYR A 124 17.14 -45.35 0.46
N LYS A 125 17.91 -44.62 1.28
CA LYS A 125 19.03 -43.78 0.82
C LYS A 125 20.18 -44.59 0.18
N TYR A 126 20.40 -45.83 0.63
CA TYR A 126 21.45 -46.72 0.12
C TYR A 126 20.95 -47.80 -0.84
N ARG A 127 19.64 -47.87 -1.12
CA ARG A 127 19.07 -48.86 -2.05
C ARG A 127 19.66 -48.75 -3.46
N GLU A 128 19.86 -47.54 -3.95
CA GLU A 128 20.45 -47.32 -5.28
C GLU A 128 21.92 -47.74 -5.35
N LYS A 129 22.66 -47.64 -4.25
CA LYS A 129 24.08 -48.03 -4.20
C LYS A 129 24.32 -49.54 -4.23
N HIS A 130 23.32 -50.34 -3.84
CA HIS A 130 23.38 -51.79 -3.94
C HIS A 130 22.83 -52.33 -5.26
N ALA A 131 21.97 -51.58 -5.96
CA ALA A 131 21.44 -51.98 -7.26
C ALA A 131 22.47 -51.84 -8.41
N SER A 132 23.48 -50.98 -8.27
CA SER A 132 24.52 -50.77 -9.29
C SER A 132 25.79 -51.61 -9.06
N GLY A 133 25.78 -52.57 -8.13
CA GLY A 133 26.98 -53.30 -7.68
C GLY A 133 26.98 -54.82 -7.89
N GLU A 134 25.90 -55.42 -8.41
CA GLU A 134 25.77 -56.88 -8.57
C GLU A 134 25.76 -57.33 -10.06
N GLU A 135 26.51 -56.66 -10.92
CA GLU A 135 26.90 -57.19 -12.24
C GLU A 135 28.42 -57.16 -12.37
N HIS A 136 29.12 -58.08 -11.73
CA HIS A 136 30.46 -58.50 -12.16
C HIS A 136 30.74 -59.95 -11.73
N ASN A 137 30.77 -60.82 -12.75
CA ASN A 137 31.27 -62.21 -12.83
C ASN A 137 30.38 -63.35 -12.33
#